data_AF-V2PZU3-F1
#
_entry.id   AF-V2PZU3-F1
#
_cell.length_a   1.000
_cell.length_b   1.000
_cell.length_c   1.000
_cell.angle_alpha   90.00
_cell.angle_beta   90.00
_cell.angle_gamma   90.00
#
_symmetry.space_group_name_H-M   'P 1'
#
loop_
_entity.id
_entity.type
_entity.pdbx_description
1 polymer ?
#
loop_
_entity_poly.entity_id
_entity_poly.type
_entity_poly.pdbx_seq_one_letter_code
_entity_poly.pdbx_strand_id
1 'polypeptide(L)'
;MSENPLYKKAYFQCARRAILENEVLMKKFIAEKVKDSYSDEKLIRLNELLTKMYDNDMFDLIMGTKSAEDLKNLYDYEICREIEVYAKELQAKGEAVI
;
A
#
# COMPACT_ATOMS: atom_id res chain seq x y z
N MET A 1 -15.80 9.46 -0.85
CA MET A 1 -14.74 8.57 -0.32
C MET A 1 -13.75 9.26 0.62
N SER A 2 -13.30 10.49 0.37
CA SER A 2 -12.39 11.22 1.28
C SER A 2 -12.92 11.44 2.70
N GLU A 3 -14.25 11.47 2.87
CA GLU A 3 -14.89 11.58 4.19
C GLU A 3 -15.09 10.25 4.92
N ASN A 4 -14.87 9.11 4.24
CA ASN A 4 -15.03 7.78 4.82
C ASN A 4 -13.99 7.58 5.95
N PRO A 5 -14.42 7.24 7.18
CA PRO A 5 -13.50 7.01 8.30
C PRO A 5 -12.44 5.93 8.01
N LEU A 6 -12.78 4.89 7.25
CA LEU A 6 -11.85 3.82 6.88
C LEU A 6 -10.77 4.31 5.93
N TYR A 7 -11.14 5.16 4.97
CA TYR A 7 -10.18 5.81 4.07
C TYR A 7 -9.23 6.72 4.83
N LYS A 8 -9.76 7.59 5.72
CA LYS A 8 -8.95 8.48 6.55
C LYS A 8 -7.99 7.71 7.45
N LYS A 9 -8.45 6.59 8.02
CA LYS A 9 -7.63 5.69 8.82
C LYS A 9 -6.49 5.10 8.00
N ALA A 10 -6.78 4.56 6.81
CA ALA A 10 -5.76 4.00 5.93
C ALA A 10 -4.73 5.05 5.51
N TYR A 11 -5.18 6.23 5.10
CA TYR A 11 -4.31 7.35 4.74
C TYR A 11 -3.39 7.75 5.91
N PHE A 12 -3.93 7.84 7.12
CA PHE A 12 -3.16 8.15 8.32
C PHE A 12 -2.16 7.05 8.68
N GLN A 13 -2.51 5.77 8.49
CA GLN A 13 -1.57 4.66 8.70
C GLN A 13 -0.41 4.68 7.71
N CYS A 14 -0.67 5.03 6.45
CA CYS A 14 0.41 5.22 5.45
C CYS A 14 1.33 6.38 5.85
N ALA A 15 0.79 7.47 6.40
CA ALA A 15 1.55 8.63 6.85
C ALA A 15 2.44 8.38 8.09
N ARG A 16 2.32 7.22 8.74
CA ARG A 16 3.03 6.89 9.99
C ARG A 16 4.07 5.79 9.82
N ARG A 17 4.42 5.47 8.57
CA ARG A 17 5.45 4.49 8.25
C ARG A 17 6.83 5.00 8.69
N ALA A 18 7.69 4.10 9.17
CA ALA A 18 9.03 4.47 9.63
C ALA A 18 10.01 4.72 8.48
N ILE A 19 9.71 4.17 7.30
CA ILE A 19 10.51 4.30 6.07
C ILE A 19 9.84 5.30 5.14
N LEU A 20 10.60 6.29 4.64
CA LEU A 20 10.08 7.40 3.85
C LEU A 20 9.45 6.92 2.53
N GLU A 21 10.10 5.96 1.88
CA GLU A 21 9.69 5.38 0.61
C GLU A 21 8.33 4.70 0.74
N ASN A 22 8.12 3.98 1.85
CA ASN A 22 6.83 3.39 2.20
C ASN A 22 5.77 4.48 2.37
N GLU A 23 6.06 5.53 3.14
CA GLU A 23 5.11 6.62 3.35
C GLU A 23 4.70 7.27 2.03
N VAL A 24 5.69 7.69 1.22
CA VAL A 24 5.47 8.44 -0.02
C VAL A 24 4.65 7.61 -1.01
N LEU A 25 5.06 6.36 -1.27
CA LEU A 25 4.38 5.52 -2.24
C LEU A 25 2.98 5.14 -1.76
N MET A 26 2.83 4.76 -0.49
CA MET A 26 1.53 4.35 0.02
C MET A 26 0.55 5.51 0.11
N LYS A 27 1.01 6.74 0.38
CA LYS A 27 0.15 7.93 0.26
C LYS A 27 -0.34 8.15 -1.16
N LYS A 28 0.54 8.04 -2.16
CA LYS A 28 0.14 8.13 -3.58
C LYS A 28 -0.84 7.02 -3.95
N PHE A 29 -0.56 5.77 -3.55
CA PHE A 29 -1.45 4.63 -3.77
C PHE A 29 -2.84 4.85 -3.21
N ILE A 30 -2.94 5.35 -1.97
CA ILE A 30 -4.23 5.64 -1.34
C ILE A 30 -4.98 6.74 -2.11
N ALA A 31 -4.27 7.81 -2.47
CA ALA A 31 -4.86 8.96 -3.14
C ALA A 31 -5.34 8.66 -4.57
N GLU A 32 -4.64 7.79 -5.29
CA GLU A 32 -4.87 7.53 -6.72
C GLU A 32 -5.68 6.25 -6.99
N LYS A 33 -5.44 5.16 -6.26
CA LYS A 33 -6.10 3.86 -6.52
C LYS A 33 -7.24 3.60 -5.54
N VAL A 34 -7.04 3.87 -4.25
CA VAL A 34 -8.00 3.49 -3.21
C VAL A 34 -9.20 4.43 -3.16
N LYS A 35 -8.97 5.74 -3.35
CA LYS A 35 -10.01 6.77 -3.23
C LYS A 35 -11.25 6.49 -4.07
N ASP A 36 -11.10 5.94 -5.28
CA ASP A 36 -12.22 5.80 -6.22
C ASP A 36 -12.61 4.34 -6.50
N SER A 37 -11.78 3.36 -6.11
CA SER A 37 -11.98 1.95 -6.50
C SER A 37 -12.29 0.97 -5.36
N TYR A 38 -12.04 1.34 -4.10
CA TYR A 38 -12.20 0.38 -2.99
C TYR A 38 -13.61 0.41 -2.41
N SER A 39 -14.18 -0.77 -2.16
CA SER A 39 -15.36 -0.93 -1.31
C SER A 39 -15.00 -0.84 0.18
N ASP A 40 -15.99 -0.68 1.05
CA ASP A 40 -15.77 -0.65 2.50
C ASP A 40 -15.12 -1.93 3.02
N GLU A 41 -15.51 -3.10 2.50
CA GLU A 41 -14.89 -4.39 2.85
C GLU A 41 -13.41 -4.43 2.49
N LYS A 42 -13.05 -3.91 1.31
CA LYS A 42 -11.66 -3.85 0.86
C LYS A 42 -10.85 -2.83 1.65
N LEU A 43 -11.47 -1.72 2.07
CA LEU A 43 -10.86 -0.76 2.97
C LEU A 43 -10.58 -1.34 4.36
N ILE A 44 -11.46 -2.20 4.89
CA ILE A 44 -11.21 -2.91 6.16
C ILE A 44 -9.98 -3.80 6.02
N ARG A 45 -9.93 -4.65 4.98
CA ARG A 45 -8.77 -5.52 4.68
C ARG A 45 -7.48 -4.71 4.52
N LEU A 46 -7.54 -3.58 3.83
CA LEU A 46 -6.40 -2.67 3.68
C LEU A 46 -5.91 -2.12 5.02
N ASN A 47 -6.81 -1.63 5.87
CA ASN A 47 -6.44 -1.13 7.19
C ASN A 47 -5.84 -2.23 8.08
N GLU A 48 -6.34 -3.46 7.98
CA GLU A 48 -5.74 -4.60 8.68
C GLU A 48 -4.33 -4.90 8.18
N LEU A 49 -4.14 -4.95 6.86
CA LEU A 49 -2.83 -5.14 6.25
C LEU A 49 -1.86 -4.04 6.69
N LEU A 50 -2.29 -2.77 6.63
CA LEU A 50 -1.46 -1.64 7.03
C LEU A 50 -1.05 -1.70 8.51
N THR A 51 -1.91 -2.26 9.37
CA THR A 51 -1.62 -2.43 10.80
C THR A 51 -0.64 -3.57 11.07
N LYS A 52 -0.73 -4.67 10.30
CA LYS A 52 0.04 -5.90 10.56
C LYS A 52 1.37 -5.95 9.81
N MET A 53 1.46 -5.31 8.63
CA MET A 53 2.63 -5.40 7.76
C MET A 53 3.78 -4.58 8.29
N TYR A 54 4.93 -5.23 8.50
CA TYR A 54 6.16 -4.59 8.90
C TYR A 54 6.70 -3.67 7.79
N ASP A 55 7.36 -2.59 8.20
CA ASP A 55 7.93 -1.61 7.26
C ASP A 55 8.98 -2.25 6.32
N ASN A 56 9.80 -3.18 6.81
CA ASN A 56 10.79 -3.88 5.98
C ASN A 56 10.14 -4.72 4.88
N ASP A 57 9.06 -5.45 5.20
CA ASP A 57 8.35 -6.25 4.18
C ASP A 57 7.64 -5.35 3.17
N MET A 58 7.09 -4.21 3.63
CA MET A 58 6.45 -3.25 2.74
C MET A 58 7.47 -2.60 1.80
N PHE A 59 8.65 -2.28 2.33
CA PHE A 59 9.75 -1.74 1.54
C PHE A 59 10.24 -2.76 0.51
N ASP A 60 10.48 -4.01 0.93
CA ASP A 60 10.89 -5.08 0.03
C ASP A 60 9.87 -5.32 -1.11
N LEU A 61 8.57 -5.21 -0.81
CA LEU A 61 7.49 -5.32 -1.79
C LEU A 61 7.49 -4.14 -2.77
N ILE A 62 7.65 -2.92 -2.26
CA ILE A 62 7.69 -1.69 -3.05
C ILE A 62 8.92 -1.65 -3.97
N MET A 63 10.08 -2.05 -3.45
CA MET A 63 11.34 -2.10 -4.19
C MET A 63 11.41 -3.28 -5.16
N GLY A 64 10.49 -4.24 -5.05
CA GLY A 64 10.45 -5.44 -5.89
C GLY A 64 11.47 -6.51 -5.52
N THR A 65 12.09 -6.40 -4.33
CA THR A 65 12.96 -7.44 -3.76
C THR A 65 12.16 -8.67 -3.32
N LYS A 66 10.94 -8.45 -2.81
CA LYS A 66 9.94 -9.48 -2.56
C LYS A 66 8.71 -9.21 -3.44
N SER A 67 8.06 -10.28 -3.88
CA SER A 67 6.79 -10.22 -4.58
C SER A 67 5.61 -10.40 -3.62
N ALA A 68 4.39 -10.09 -4.09
CA ALA A 68 3.19 -10.42 -3.32
C ALA A 68 3.06 -11.93 -3.05
N GLU A 69 3.59 -12.77 -3.95
CA GLU A 69 3.57 -14.22 -3.82
C GLU A 69 4.41 -14.71 -2.63
N ASP A 70 5.56 -14.08 -2.38
CA ASP A 70 6.45 -14.40 -1.26
C ASP A 70 5.80 -14.06 0.10
N LEU A 71 4.87 -13.10 0.08
CA LEU A 71 4.22 -12.55 1.26
C LEU A 71 2.79 -13.08 1.49
N LYS A 72 2.26 -13.90 0.57
CA LYS A 72 0.86 -14.34 0.56
C LYS A 72 0.39 -15.09 1.82
N ASN A 73 1.32 -15.74 2.52
CA ASN A 73 1.01 -16.50 3.74
C ASN A 73 1.01 -15.62 4.99
N LEU A 74 1.53 -14.39 4.88
CA LEU A 74 1.67 -13.45 5.99
C LEU A 74 0.63 -12.33 5.91
N TYR A 75 0.31 -11.88 4.70
CA TYR A 75 -0.50 -10.70 4.44
C TYR A 75 -1.57 -10.96 3.38
N ASP A 76 -2.45 -9.98 3.22
CA ASP A 76 -3.49 -10.01 2.20
C ASP A 76 -2.89 -9.95 0.79
N TYR A 77 -2.86 -11.11 0.12
CA TYR A 77 -2.23 -11.27 -1.20
C TYR A 77 -2.79 -10.31 -2.26
N GLU A 78 -4.11 -10.11 -2.29
CA GLU A 78 -4.77 -9.29 -3.31
C GLU A 78 -4.29 -7.83 -3.21
N ILE A 79 -4.26 -7.30 -2.00
CA ILE A 79 -3.84 -5.93 -1.73
C ILE A 79 -2.32 -5.79 -1.91
N CYS A 80 -1.52 -6.75 -1.45
CA CYS A 80 -0.08 -6.77 -1.71
C CYS A 80 0.20 -6.75 -3.22
N ARG A 81 -0.56 -7.51 -4.01
CA ARG A 81 -0.39 -7.58 -5.46
C ARG A 81 -0.73 -6.24 -6.13
N GLU A 82 -1.76 -5.55 -5.67
CA GLU A 82 -2.10 -4.21 -6.19
C GLU A 82 -1.02 -3.18 -5.86
N ILE A 83 -0.46 -3.22 -4.64
CA ILE A 83 0.67 -2.35 -4.24
C ILE A 83 1.89 -2.65 -5.12
N GLU A 84 2.22 -3.92 -5.33
CA GLU A 84 3.34 -4.34 -6.18
C GLU A 84 3.18 -3.84 -7.63
N VAL A 85 1.99 -4.03 -8.21
CA VAL A 85 1.68 -3.56 -9.57
C VAL A 85 1.80 -2.03 -9.64
N TYR A 86 1.24 -1.32 -8.66
CA TYR A 86 1.30 0.14 -8.62
C TYR A 86 2.74 0.66 -8.48
N ALA A 87 3.56 0.03 -7.63
CA ALA A 87 4.96 0.38 -7.48
C ALA A 87 5.73 0.21 -8.80
N LYS A 88 5.51 -0.91 -9.51
CA LYS A 88 6.09 -1.15 -10.84
C LYS A 88 5.63 -0.12 -11.88
N GLU A 89 4.36 0.27 -11.86
CA GLU A 89 3.82 1.33 -12.73
C GLU A 89 4.53 2.68 -12.49
N LEU A 90 4.74 3.06 -11.23
CA LEU A 90 5.45 4.31 -10.89
C LEU A 90 6.93 4.26 -11.28
N GLN A 91 7.60 3.13 -11.05
CA GLN A 91 8.99 2.95 -11.46
C GLN A 91 9.16 3.03 -12.98
N ALA A 92 8.25 2.41 -13.74
CA ALA A 92 8.25 2.49 -15.20
C ALA A 92 8.03 3.91 -15.74
N LYS A 93 7.31 4.76 -14.98
CA LYS A 93 7.11 6.18 -15.30
C LYS A 93 8.31 7.07 -14.94
N GLY A 94 9.34 6.53 -14.29
CA GLY A 94 10.46 7.31 -13.77
C GLY A 94 10.09 8.16 -12.55
N GLU A 95 8.95 7.88 -11.92
CA GLU A 95 8.52 8.48 -10.65
C GLU A 95 8.97 7.64 -9.44
N ALA A 96 9.91 6.72 -9.64
CA ALA A 96 10.46 5.87 -8.60
C ALA A 96 10.95 6.73 -7.45
N VAL A 97 10.44 6.43 -6.25
CA VAL A 97 10.77 7.13 -5.01
C VAL A 97 12.27 6.92 -4.75
N ILE A 98 12.99 8.05 -4.70
CA ILE A 98 14.43 8.17 -4.44
C ILE A 98 14.66 8.15 -2.93
#